data_AF-A0A965N7P8-F1
#
_entry.id   AF-A0A965N7P8-F1
#
_cell.length_a   1.000
_cell.length_b   1.000
_cell.length_c   1.000
_cell.angle_alpha   90.00
_cell.angle_beta   90.00
_cell.angle_gamma   90.00
#
_symmetry.space_group_name_H-M   'P 1'
#
loop_
_entity.id
_entity.type
_entity.pdbx_description
1 polymer ?
#
loop_
_entity_poly.entity_id
_entity_poly.type
_entity_poly.pdbx_seq_one_letter_code
_entity_poly.pdbx_strand_id
1 'polypeptide(L)'
;QKNGKKLEVAKSDLANRMTWKTAKKVCEKVGLGWRIPTREELNELYLNKDKIGGFQQKYYWSTSEYASDKYKYGKAWIQNFKHGYQFGYDFANYGFHKLKVRLVKDVNFVN
;
A
#
# COMPACT_ATOMS: atom_id res chain seq x y z
N GLN A 1 5.98 27.34 -0.53
CA GLN A 1 6.90 26.24 -0.16
C GLN A 1 6.06 24.99 0.03
N LYS A 2 6.19 23.98 -0.85
CA LYS A 2 5.54 22.68 -0.59
C LYS A 2 6.38 22.01 0.48
N ASN A 3 5.87 21.88 1.70
CA ASN A 3 6.48 21.06 2.74
C ASN A 3 6.71 19.67 2.14
N GLY A 4 7.95 19.38 1.77
CA GLY A 4 8.33 18.15 1.07
C GLY A 4 8.22 17.00 2.05
N LYS A 5 7.03 16.39 2.14
CA LYS A 5 6.84 15.13 2.86
C LYS A 5 7.75 14.10 2.22
N LYS A 6 8.79 13.65 2.94
CA LYS A 6 9.68 12.59 2.46
C LYS A 6 9.12 11.24 2.93
N LEU A 7 9.03 10.30 2.01
CA LEU A 7 8.54 8.95 2.28
C LEU A 7 9.74 8.00 2.41
N GLU A 8 9.80 7.27 3.53
CA GLU A 8 10.68 6.12 3.67
C GLU A 8 9.94 4.86 3.18
N VAL A 9 10.64 4.00 2.44
CA VAL A 9 10.07 2.78 1.84
C VAL A 9 10.76 1.57 2.46
N ALA A 10 9.98 0.58 2.90
CA ALA A 10 10.55 -0.65 3.44
C ALA A 10 11.44 -1.36 2.42
N LYS A 11 12.56 -1.93 2.88
CA LYS A 11 13.55 -2.59 1.99
C LYS A 11 13.00 -3.84 1.28
N SER A 12 12.01 -4.51 1.86
CA SER A 12 11.37 -5.70 1.28
C SER A 12 9.85 -5.69 1.50
N ASP A 13 9.14 -6.50 0.70
CA ASP A 13 7.72 -6.74 0.89
C ASP A 13 7.51 -7.52 2.20
N LEU A 14 6.30 -7.42 2.75
CA LEU A 14 5.86 -8.42 3.70
C LEU A 14 5.89 -9.80 3.02
N ALA A 15 6.46 -10.79 3.72
CA ALA A 15 6.81 -12.10 3.14
C ALA A 15 5.62 -12.77 2.43
N ASN A 16 4.48 -12.83 3.14
CA ASN A 16 3.27 -13.46 2.65
C ASN A 16 2.34 -12.46 1.97
N ARG A 17 1.69 -12.92 0.90
CA ARG A 17 0.50 -12.22 0.41
C ARG A 17 -0.61 -12.36 1.44
N MET A 18 -1.38 -11.29 1.63
CA MET A 18 -2.39 -11.26 2.68
C MET A 18 -3.63 -10.50 2.23
N THR A 19 -4.73 -10.76 2.92
CA THR A 19 -5.97 -10.00 2.73
C THR A 19 -5.77 -8.57 3.20
N TRP A 20 -6.59 -7.63 2.74
CA TRP A 20 -6.48 -6.24 3.16
C TRP A 20 -6.68 -6.07 4.67
N LYS A 21 -7.63 -6.80 5.26
CA LYS A 21 -7.85 -6.84 6.72
C LYS A 21 -6.63 -7.36 7.47
N THR A 22 -5.99 -8.43 6.97
CA THR A 22 -4.75 -8.95 7.57
C THR A 22 -3.61 -7.96 7.39
N ALA A 23 -3.52 -7.27 6.24
CA ALA A 23 -2.52 -6.24 6.01
C ALA A 23 -2.62 -5.13 7.06
N LYS A 24 -3.82 -4.59 7.30
CA LYS A 24 -4.04 -3.57 8.33
C LYS A 24 -3.57 -4.05 9.71
N LYS A 25 -3.99 -5.26 10.11
CA LYS A 25 -3.57 -5.88 11.39
C LYS A 25 -2.07 -6.12 11.51
N VAL A 26 -1.43 -6.61 10.45
CA VAL A 26 0.03 -6.83 10.46
C VAL A 26 0.75 -5.49 10.56
N CYS A 27 0.26 -4.47 9.85
CA CYS A 27 0.83 -3.14 9.90
C CYS A 27 0.76 -2.51 11.29
N GLU A 28 -0.39 -2.63 11.97
CA GLU A 28 -0.55 -2.21 13.37
C GLU A 28 0.47 -2.87 14.30
N LYS A 29 0.79 -4.16 14.06
CA LYS A 29 1.79 -4.90 14.84
C LYS A 29 3.23 -4.52 14.52
N VAL A 30 3.53 -4.12 13.28
CA VAL A 30 4.87 -3.62 12.90
C VAL A 30 5.18 -2.34 13.67
N GLY A 31 4.20 -1.46 13.85
CA GLY A 31 4.34 -0.23 14.62
C GLY A 31 5.39 0.73 14.04
N LEU A 32 5.95 1.59 14.89
CA LEU A 32 7.05 2.51 14.56
C LEU A 32 6.76 3.49 13.39
N GLY A 33 5.49 3.77 13.12
CA GLY A 33 5.06 4.66 12.05
C GLY A 33 5.00 4.02 10.66
N TRP A 34 5.28 2.71 10.55
CA TRP A 34 5.08 2.00 9.29
C TRP A 34 3.59 1.84 9.01
N ARG A 35 3.22 2.15 7.76
CA ARG A 35 1.85 2.06 7.25
C ARG A 35 1.83 1.45 5.86
N ILE A 36 0.66 0.93 5.48
CA ILE A 36 0.39 0.59 4.07
C ILE A 36 0.31 1.92 3.29
N PRO A 37 0.84 1.99 2.05
CA PRO A 37 0.83 3.20 1.24
C PRO A 37 -0.59 3.62 0.85
N THR A 38 -0.79 4.92 0.61
CA THR A 38 -1.98 5.43 -0.07
C THR A 38 -1.93 5.07 -1.57
N ARG A 39 -3.00 5.34 -2.32
CA ARG A 39 -3.03 5.12 -3.77
C ARG A 39 -1.96 5.96 -4.48
N GLU A 40 -1.83 7.22 -4.08
CA GLU A 40 -0.88 8.17 -4.64
C GLU A 40 0.55 7.73 -4.35
N GLU A 41 0.84 7.36 -3.11
CA GLU A 41 2.17 6.85 -2.71
C GLU A 41 2.49 5.52 -3.40
N LEU A 42 1.50 4.62 -3.55
CA LEU A 42 1.70 3.37 -4.28
C LEU A 42 2.07 3.63 -5.75
N ASN A 43 1.51 4.69 -6.34
CA ASN A 43 1.90 5.11 -7.69
C ASN A 43 3.31 5.69 -7.74
N GLU A 44 3.70 6.50 -6.75
CA GLU A 44 5.08 6.98 -6.62
C GLU A 44 6.08 5.83 -6.48
N LEU A 45 5.74 4.79 -5.70
CA LEU A 45 6.53 3.56 -5.61
C LEU A 45 6.66 2.86 -6.97
N TYR A 46 5.58 2.76 -7.74
CA TYR A 46 5.61 2.16 -9.08
C TYR A 46 6.51 2.94 -10.04
N LEU A 47 6.39 4.27 -10.07
CA LEU A 47 7.20 5.13 -10.94
C LEU A 47 8.70 5.04 -10.59
N ASN A 48 9.04 4.75 -9.33
CA ASN A 48 10.42 4.62 -8.86
C ASN A 48 10.84 3.15 -8.62
N LYS A 49 10.05 2.17 -9.05
CA LYS A 49 10.21 0.74 -8.66
C LYS A 49 11.59 0.18 -9.00
N ASP A 50 12.18 0.63 -10.11
CA ASP A 50 13.47 0.15 -10.61
C ASP A 50 14.63 0.73 -9.78
N LYS A 51 14.47 1.95 -9.25
CA LYS A 51 15.44 2.59 -8.33
C LYS A 51 15.34 2.03 -6.92
N ILE A 52 14.12 1.76 -6.44
CA ILE A 52 13.87 1.22 -5.10
C ILE A 52 14.24 -0.27 -5.04
N GLY A 53 13.89 -1.02 -6.07
CA GLY A 53 14.16 -2.46 -6.19
C GLY A 53 13.25 -3.35 -5.33
N GLY A 54 13.36 -4.66 -5.57
CA GLY A 54 12.71 -5.68 -4.72
C GLY A 54 11.20 -5.84 -4.90
N PHE A 55 10.57 -5.17 -5.87
CA PHE A 55 9.16 -5.36 -6.18
C PHE A 55 8.92 -6.58 -7.05
N GLN A 56 7.91 -7.38 -6.69
CA GLN A 56 7.38 -8.44 -7.56
C GLN A 56 6.39 -7.88 -8.59
N GLN A 57 6.31 -8.52 -9.77
CA GLN A 57 5.32 -8.27 -10.82
C GLN A 57 3.91 -8.77 -10.41
N LYS A 58 3.32 -8.17 -9.36
CA LYS A 58 2.04 -8.55 -8.74
C LYS A 58 1.22 -7.32 -8.36
N TYR A 59 0.03 -7.54 -7.82
CA TYR A 59 -0.81 -6.49 -7.25
C TYR A 59 -0.42 -6.19 -5.80
N TYR A 60 -0.52 -4.91 -5.43
CA TYR A 60 -0.22 -4.40 -4.10
C TYR A 60 -1.43 -3.67 -3.51
N TRP A 61 -1.62 -3.81 -2.20
CA TRP A 61 -2.66 -3.10 -1.46
C TRP A 61 -2.30 -1.63 -1.22
N SER A 62 -3.33 -0.78 -1.26
CA SER A 62 -3.32 0.58 -0.70
C SER A 62 -4.28 0.67 0.50
N THR A 63 -4.06 1.64 1.40
CA THR A 63 -5.03 2.04 2.43
C THR A 63 -6.16 2.91 1.91
N SER A 64 -5.99 3.56 0.76
CA SER A 64 -6.99 4.47 0.20
C SER A 64 -8.26 3.70 -0.14
N GLU A 65 -9.35 4.07 0.52
CA GLU A 65 -10.68 3.58 0.18
C GLU A 65 -11.17 4.34 -1.06
N TYR A 66 -11.64 3.62 -2.09
CA TYR A 66 -11.99 4.27 -3.35
C TYR A 66 -13.41 4.87 -3.38
N ALA A 67 -14.29 4.47 -2.45
CA ALA A 67 -15.60 5.07 -2.23
C ALA A 67 -16.07 4.79 -0.79
N SER A 68 -16.96 5.64 -0.26
CA SER A 68 -17.66 5.35 0.99
C SER A 68 -18.49 4.09 0.82
N ASP A 69 -18.30 3.13 1.71
CA ASP A 69 -18.94 1.85 1.57
C ASP A 69 -20.33 1.90 2.23
N LYS A 70 -21.39 1.93 1.41
CA LYS A 70 -22.77 1.67 1.87
C LYS A 70 -22.92 0.21 2.37
N TYR A 71 -21.98 -0.66 2.01
CA TYR A 71 -21.96 -2.09 2.33
C TYR A 71 -20.70 -2.45 3.13
N LYS A 72 -20.67 -3.62 3.80
CA LYS A 72 -19.57 -4.00 4.72
C LYS A 72 -18.32 -4.58 4.00
N TYR A 73 -18.23 -4.42 2.69
CA TYR A 73 -17.42 -5.29 1.82
C TYR A 73 -15.97 -4.83 1.69
N GLY A 74 -15.69 -3.57 2.06
CA GLY A 74 -14.39 -2.93 2.05
C GLY A 74 -13.95 -2.59 0.64
N LYS A 75 -13.72 -1.30 0.40
CA LYS A 75 -13.23 -0.79 -0.87
C LYS A 75 -11.79 -0.35 -0.73
N ALA A 76 -10.88 -0.86 -1.55
CA ALA A 76 -9.47 -0.48 -1.52
C ALA A 76 -8.92 -0.30 -2.94
N TRP A 77 -8.01 0.65 -3.12
CA TRP A 77 -7.21 0.72 -4.34
C TRP A 77 -6.13 -0.37 -4.34
N ILE A 78 -5.84 -0.89 -5.53
CA ILE A 78 -4.72 -1.78 -5.78
C ILE A 78 -3.93 -1.29 -6.99
N GLN A 79 -2.63 -1.60 -7.05
CA GLN A 79 -1.80 -1.30 -8.21
C GLN A 79 -1.04 -2.53 -8.69
N ASN A 80 -1.02 -2.72 -10.01
CA ASN A 80 -0.24 -3.75 -10.67
C ASN A 80 1.20 -3.28 -10.91
N PHE A 81 2.20 -3.95 -10.35
CA PHE A 81 3.61 -3.58 -10.51
C PHE A 81 4.29 -4.16 -11.77
N LYS A 82 3.54 -4.89 -12.61
CA LYS A 82 4.00 -5.31 -13.93
C LYS A 82 3.71 -4.25 -15.00
N HIS A 83 2.53 -3.63 -14.96
CA HIS A 83 2.04 -2.72 -16.01
C HIS A 83 1.62 -1.34 -15.50
N GLY A 84 1.51 -1.12 -14.19
CA GLY A 84 1.23 0.18 -13.58
C GLY A 84 -0.24 0.50 -13.34
N TYR A 85 -1.18 -0.28 -13.87
CA TYR A 85 -2.62 0.00 -13.74
C TYR A 85 -3.10 -0.02 -12.28
N GLN A 86 -3.98 0.92 -11.96
CA GLN A 86 -4.68 1.01 -10.67
C GLN A 86 -6.17 0.67 -10.82
N PHE A 87 -6.71 -0.06 -9.85
CA PHE A 87 -8.12 -0.47 -9.82
C PHE A 87 -8.72 -0.30 -8.43
N GLY A 88 -10.01 0.05 -8.38
CA GLY A 88 -10.82 -0.13 -7.18
C GLY A 88 -11.19 -1.60 -7.00
N TYR A 89 -11.14 -2.10 -5.77
CA TYR A 89 -11.48 -3.47 -5.43
C TYR A 89 -12.52 -3.51 -4.30
N ASP A 90 -13.66 -4.16 -4.58
CA ASP A 90 -14.93 -4.02 -3.84
C ASP A 90 -15.10 -5.00 -2.66
N PHE A 91 -14.18 -5.96 -2.52
CA PHE A 91 -14.29 -7.06 -1.56
C PHE A 91 -13.07 -7.14 -0.65
N ALA A 92 -12.45 -6.00 -0.35
CA ALA A 92 -11.22 -5.93 0.43
C ALA A 92 -11.39 -6.52 1.85
N ASN A 93 -12.58 -6.38 2.44
CA ASN A 93 -12.89 -6.92 3.78
C ASN A 93 -13.29 -8.41 3.76
N TYR A 94 -13.70 -8.97 2.62
CA TYR A 94 -14.10 -10.39 2.53
C TYR A 94 -12.95 -11.37 2.42
N GLY A 95 -11.75 -10.90 2.09
CA GLY A 95 -10.55 -11.71 2.17
C GLY A 95 -10.38 -12.77 1.09
N PHE A 96 -11.10 -12.66 -0.03
CA PHE A 96 -10.94 -13.58 -1.17
C PHE A 96 -9.55 -13.49 -1.81
N HIS A 97 -8.97 -12.29 -1.86
CA HIS A 97 -7.68 -12.06 -2.51
C HIS A 97 -6.57 -11.75 -1.51
N LYS A 98 -5.42 -12.40 -1.72
CA LYS A 98 -4.18 -12.15 -0.99
C LYS A 98 -3.20 -11.43 -1.91
N LEU A 99 -2.87 -10.18 -1.60
CA LEU A 99 -1.97 -9.33 -2.40
C LEU A 99 -0.70 -8.97 -1.63
N LYS A 100 0.28 -8.38 -2.33
CA LYS A 100 1.54 -7.92 -1.75
C LYS A 100 1.36 -6.59 -1.01
N VAL A 101 2.28 -6.31 -0.09
CA VAL A 101 2.30 -5.08 0.70
C VAL A 101 3.75 -4.64 0.85
N ARG A 102 4.03 -3.41 0.43
CA ARG A 102 5.28 -2.71 0.67
C ARG A 102 4.98 -1.57 1.64
N LEU A 103 5.52 -1.63 2.85
CA LEU A 103 5.25 -0.60 3.86
C LEU A 103 6.00 0.69 3.54
N VAL A 104 5.39 1.80 3.95
CA VAL A 104 5.97 3.14 3.86
C VAL A 104 5.86 3.84 5.21
N LYS A 105 6.70 4.85 5.44
CA LYS A 105 6.71 5.64 6.67
C LYS A 105 6.96 7.10 6.36
N ASP A 106 6.28 7.97 7.08
CA ASP A 106 6.44 9.41 6.94
C ASP A 106 7.69 9.89 7.67
N VAL A 107 8.55 10.60 6.95
CA VAL A 107 9.75 11.23 7.52
C VAL A 107 9.46 12.71 7.71
N ASN A 108 9.25 13.10 8.96
CA ASN A 108 9.16 14.50 9.34
C ASN A 108 10.57 15.01 9.60
N PHE A 109 10.98 16.05 8.88
CA PHE A 109 12.18 16.80 9.26
C PHE A 109 11.79 17.76 10.38
N VAL A 110 12.45 17.60 11.52
CA VAL A 110 12.47 18.67 12.53
C VAL A 110 13.54 19.63 12.04
N ASN A 111 13.13 20.87 11.74
CA ASN A 111 14.07 21.98 11.52
C ASN A 111 14.65 22.43 12.85
#